data_AF-A0A848T3N3-F1
#
_entry.id   AF-A0A848T3N3-F1
#
_cell.length_a   1.000
_cell.length_b   1.000
_cell.length_c   1.000
_cell.angle_alpha   90.00
_cell.angle_beta   90.00
_cell.angle_gamma   90.00
#
_symmetry.space_group_name_H-M   'P 1'
#
loop_
_entity.id
_entity.type
_entity.pdbx_description
1 polymer ?
#
loop_
_entity_poly.entity_id
_entity_poly.type
_entity_poly.pdbx_seq_one_letter_code
_entity_poly.pdbx_strand_id
1 'polypeptide(L)'
;MRKLILYSAVSLDNYIARPNGKVDWLEDPDYVKPKEDYGYHKFYETIDTTLMGNGTYKILEDFDVPFPYPDKTNYVFSRSKENEDTEFIKYIYGDIIGFTQQLKETAGKDIWLIGGGQINSELLNHDLIDRIILTTFPIVLGKGIPLFNGEVKESKFELVESQHFDYGLLQLTFDKKQ
;
A
#
# COMPACT_ATOMS: atom_id res chain seq x y z
N MET A 1 -14.36 -13.99 -4.14
CA MET A 1 -13.48 -13.50 -3.06
C MET A 1 -12.86 -12.20 -3.55
N ARG A 2 -12.91 -11.15 -2.73
CA ARG A 2 -12.34 -9.82 -3.04
C ARG A 2 -10.81 -9.93 -3.10
N LYS A 3 -10.15 -9.22 -4.03
CA LYS A 3 -8.69 -9.23 -4.11
C LYS A 3 -8.09 -8.22 -3.13
N LEU A 4 -7.02 -8.62 -2.45
CA LEU A 4 -6.14 -7.73 -1.72
C LEU A 4 -4.98 -7.31 -2.63
N ILE A 5 -4.91 -6.01 -2.89
CA ILE A 5 -3.97 -5.41 -3.84
C ILE A 5 -2.99 -4.52 -3.08
N LEU A 6 -1.70 -4.87 -3.12
CA LEU A 6 -0.62 -3.98 -2.69
C LEU A 6 -0.32 -3.01 -3.82
N TYR A 7 -0.78 -1.78 -3.71
CA TYR A 7 -0.49 -0.69 -4.64
C TYR A 7 0.43 0.31 -3.95
N SER A 8 1.68 0.45 -4.42
CA SER A 8 2.69 1.26 -3.74
C SER A 8 3.73 1.85 -4.70
N ALA A 9 4.33 2.98 -4.31
CA ALA A 9 5.52 3.52 -4.96
C ALA A 9 6.77 3.08 -4.19
N VAL A 10 7.84 2.76 -4.91
CA VAL A 10 9.11 2.27 -4.34
C VAL A 10 10.31 2.93 -4.99
N SER A 11 11.39 3.11 -4.23
CA SER A 11 12.71 3.39 -4.79
C SER A 11 13.29 2.18 -5.52
N LEU A 12 14.36 2.38 -6.29
CA LEU A 12 15.05 1.32 -7.03
C LEU A 12 15.61 0.22 -6.11
N ASP A 13 15.94 0.58 -4.88
CA ASP A 13 16.39 -0.31 -3.79
C ASP A 13 15.25 -0.74 -2.84
N ASN A 14 13.99 -0.65 -3.28
CA ASN A 14 12.78 -1.19 -2.64
C ASN A 14 12.38 -0.56 -1.30
N TYR A 15 12.67 0.72 -1.10
CA TYR A 15 12.17 1.50 0.04
C TYR A 15 10.90 2.28 -0.33
N ILE A 16 9.92 2.29 0.59
CA ILE A 16 8.64 3.03 0.45
C ILE A 16 8.66 4.39 1.14
N ALA A 17 9.61 4.61 2.06
CA ALA A 17 9.78 5.87 2.75
C ALA A 17 11.21 6.01 3.28
N ARG A 18 11.61 7.24 3.60
CA ARG A 18 12.86 7.52 4.31
C ARG A 18 12.82 6.96 5.75
N PRO A 19 13.95 6.88 6.48
CA PRO A 19 13.97 6.38 7.86
C PRO A 19 13.06 7.14 8.84
N ASN A 20 12.76 8.41 8.53
CA ASN A 20 11.85 9.25 9.31
C ASN A 20 10.39 9.19 8.81
N GLY A 21 10.05 8.28 7.90
CA GLY A 21 8.71 8.13 7.33
C GLY A 21 8.37 9.10 6.19
N LYS A 22 9.23 10.09 5.89
CA LYS A 22 8.97 11.04 4.80
C LYS A 22 9.00 10.38 3.42
N VAL A 23 8.16 10.90 2.54
CA VAL A 23 7.97 10.48 1.14
C VAL A 23 8.15 11.64 0.16
N ASP A 24 8.92 12.66 0.53
CA ASP A 24 9.22 13.87 -0.27
C ASP A 24 9.78 13.57 -1.67
N TRP A 25 10.43 12.42 -1.84
CA TRP A 25 10.94 11.96 -3.14
C TRP A 25 9.83 11.59 -4.13
N LEU A 26 8.59 11.37 -3.67
CA LEU A 26 7.43 11.14 -4.54
C LEU A 26 6.97 12.41 -5.26
N GLU A 27 7.39 13.59 -4.80
CA GLU A 27 7.03 14.90 -5.35
C GLU A 27 8.21 15.60 -6.03
N ASP A 28 9.37 14.92 -6.11
CA ASP A 28 10.58 15.49 -6.67
C ASP A 28 10.40 15.77 -8.19
N PRO A 29 10.55 17.03 -8.62
CA PRO A 29 10.32 17.42 -10.02
C PRO A 29 11.28 16.75 -11.02
N ASP A 30 12.37 16.13 -10.56
CA ASP A 30 13.24 15.32 -11.40
C ASP A 30 12.60 13.97 -11.80
N TYR A 31 11.58 13.51 -11.06
CA TYR A 31 10.91 12.22 -11.29
C TYR A 31 9.41 12.34 -11.59
N VAL A 32 8.76 13.44 -11.19
CA VAL A 32 7.32 13.61 -11.42
C VAL A 32 6.97 14.75 -12.35
N LYS A 33 5.99 14.46 -13.20
CA LYS A 33 5.37 15.42 -14.11
C LYS A 33 4.17 16.05 -13.40
N PRO A 34 4.07 17.38 -13.36
CA PRO A 34 2.92 18.04 -12.75
C PRO A 34 1.60 17.55 -13.37
N LYS A 35 0.64 17.17 -12.51
CA LYS A 35 -0.71 16.70 -12.86
C LYS A 35 -0.80 15.33 -13.53
N GLU A 36 0.31 14.60 -13.63
CA GLU A 36 0.25 13.19 -14.05
C GLU A 36 -0.21 12.32 -12.86
N ASP A 37 -1.17 11.44 -13.12
CA ASP A 37 -1.83 10.62 -12.08
C ASP A 37 -1.24 9.21 -11.94
N TYR A 38 -0.47 8.77 -12.94
CA TYR A 38 0.21 7.47 -12.95
C TYR A 38 -0.74 6.27 -12.71
N GLY A 39 -2.00 6.40 -13.13
CA GLY A 39 -3.02 5.36 -13.03
C GLY A 39 -3.73 5.27 -11.67
N TYR A 40 -3.44 6.17 -10.73
CA TYR A 40 -4.00 6.15 -9.39
C TYR A 40 -5.54 6.25 -9.38
N HIS A 41 -6.16 7.17 -10.12
CA HIS A 41 -7.62 7.31 -10.18
C HIS A 41 -8.29 6.05 -10.72
N LYS A 42 -7.73 5.48 -11.80
CA LYS A 42 -8.24 4.23 -12.40
C LYS A 42 -8.17 3.10 -11.38
N PHE A 43 -7.09 2.99 -10.61
CA PHE A 43 -6.99 2.01 -9.53
C PHE A 43 -8.00 2.30 -8.40
N TYR A 44 -8.13 3.56 -7.99
CA TYR A 44 -9.00 3.99 -6.90
C TYR A 44 -10.48 3.66 -7.14
N GLU A 45 -10.94 3.68 -8.39
CA GLU A 45 -12.31 3.26 -8.77
C GLU A 45 -12.55 1.75 -8.61
N THR A 46 -11.49 0.93 -8.63
CA THR A 46 -11.59 -0.54 -8.51
C THR A 46 -11.72 -1.03 -7.08
N ILE A 47 -11.56 -0.16 -6.09
CA ILE A 47 -11.59 -0.50 -4.67
C ILE A 47 -12.77 0.17 -3.96
N ASP A 48 -13.15 -0.38 -2.82
CA ASP A 48 -14.10 0.23 -1.87
C ASP A 48 -13.60 0.18 -0.41
N THR A 49 -12.44 -0.44 -0.17
CA THR A 49 -11.86 -0.64 1.16
C THR A 49 -10.36 -0.45 1.16
N THR A 50 -9.83 0.14 2.23
CA THR A 50 -8.39 0.29 2.44
C THR A 50 -7.94 -0.38 3.74
N LEU A 51 -6.74 -0.96 3.72
CA LEU A 51 -6.05 -1.53 4.87
C LEU A 51 -4.70 -0.83 5.03
N MET A 52 -4.41 -0.37 6.25
CA MET A 52 -3.09 0.17 6.58
C MET A 52 -2.69 -0.13 8.03
N GLY A 53 -1.39 -0.09 8.30
CA GLY A 53 -0.86 -0.09 9.66
C GLY A 53 -0.90 1.31 10.27
N ASN A 54 -0.96 1.38 11.60
CA ASN A 54 -1.00 2.64 12.34
C ASN A 54 0.17 3.60 12.02
N GLY A 55 1.35 3.09 11.70
CA GLY A 55 2.48 3.92 11.29
C GLY A 55 2.23 4.69 9.99
N THR A 56 1.58 4.06 9.02
CA THR A 56 1.18 4.70 7.75
C THR A 56 0.06 5.70 7.99
N TYR A 57 -0.92 5.34 8.81
CA TYR A 57 -2.01 6.24 9.18
C TYR A 57 -1.50 7.54 9.81
N LYS A 58 -0.54 7.46 10.74
CA LYS A 58 0.08 8.66 11.35
C LYS A 58 0.76 9.58 10.34
N ILE A 59 1.42 9.02 9.32
CA ILE A 59 2.00 9.83 8.23
C ILE A 59 0.90 10.53 7.44
N LEU A 60 -0.25 9.88 7.22
CA LEU A 60 -1.39 10.52 6.57
C LEU A 60 -2.01 11.63 7.43
N GLU A 61 -2.08 11.45 8.75
CA GLU A 61 -2.53 12.49 9.69
C GLU A 61 -1.57 13.67 9.78
N ASP A 62 -0.27 13.45 9.60
CA ASP A 62 0.74 14.52 9.60
C ASP A 62 0.66 15.41 8.35
N PHE A 63 -0.07 15.01 7.31
CA PHE A 63 -0.35 15.88 6.18
C PHE A 63 -1.45 16.89 6.53
N ASP A 64 -1.21 18.17 6.25
CA ASP A 64 -2.17 19.27 6.49
C ASP A 64 -3.27 19.30 5.41
N VAL A 65 -3.94 18.16 5.19
CA VAL A 65 -5.02 17.98 4.22
C VAL A 65 -6.16 17.13 4.81
N PRO A 66 -7.38 17.24 4.27
CA PRO A 66 -8.45 16.31 4.61
C PRO A 66 -8.05 14.85 4.40
N PHE A 67 -8.62 13.95 5.19
CA PHE A 67 -8.37 12.51 5.03
C PHE A 67 -8.62 12.09 3.58
N PRO A 68 -7.66 11.42 2.92
CA PRO A 68 -7.67 11.28 1.46
C PRO A 68 -8.68 10.26 0.93
N TYR A 69 -9.23 9.38 1.79
CA TYR A 69 -10.12 8.29 1.37
C TYR A 69 -11.51 8.30 2.05
N PRO A 70 -12.23 9.44 2.01
CA PRO A 70 -13.46 9.61 2.77
C PRO A 70 -14.63 8.75 2.26
N ASP A 71 -14.59 8.31 1.00
CA ASP A 71 -15.63 7.50 0.35
C ASP A 71 -15.31 6.00 0.38
N LYS A 72 -14.29 5.58 1.14
CA LYS A 72 -13.89 4.18 1.33
C LYS A 72 -14.14 3.73 2.76
N THR A 73 -14.26 2.42 2.96
CA THR A 73 -14.15 1.86 4.31
C THR A 73 -12.68 1.69 4.64
N ASN A 74 -12.17 2.40 5.64
CA ASN A 74 -10.75 2.38 5.98
C ASN A 74 -10.49 1.65 7.29
N TYR A 75 -9.61 0.64 7.26
CA TYR A 75 -9.19 -0.09 8.44
C TYR A 75 -7.73 0.22 8.78
N VAL A 76 -7.52 0.58 10.04
CA VAL A 76 -6.18 0.81 10.59
C VAL A 76 -5.86 -0.27 11.61
N PHE A 77 -4.81 -1.05 11.35
CA PHE A 77 -4.34 -2.05 12.30
C PHE A 77 -3.41 -1.41 13.34
N SER A 78 -3.77 -1.57 14.61
CA SER A 78 -3.00 -1.06 15.74
C SER A 78 -2.78 -2.14 16.80
N ARG A 79 -1.68 -2.00 17.55
CA ARG A 79 -1.40 -2.80 18.74
C ARG A 79 -1.91 -2.15 20.03
N SER A 80 -2.18 -0.84 20.01
CA SER A 80 -2.70 -0.12 21.17
C SER A 80 -4.22 -0.13 21.14
N LYS A 81 -4.85 -0.58 22.22
CA LYS A 81 -6.32 -0.54 22.38
C LYS A 81 -6.86 0.83 22.78
N GLU A 82 -5.97 1.82 22.95
CA GLU A 82 -6.34 3.20 23.29
C GLU A 82 -6.75 4.02 22.06
N ASN A 83 -6.53 3.49 20.86
CA ASN A 83 -7.06 4.10 19.66
C ASN A 83 -8.60 3.96 19.62
N GLU A 84 -9.28 4.91 19.01
CA GLU A 84 -10.73 4.87 18.85
C GLU A 84 -11.09 5.14 17.39
N ASP A 85 -12.19 4.55 16.94
CA ASP A 85 -12.72 4.79 15.60
C ASP A 85 -12.98 6.28 15.38
N THR A 86 -12.77 6.74 14.15
CA THR A 86 -13.05 8.12 13.73
C THR A 86 -14.18 8.11 12.70
N GLU A 87 -14.53 9.28 12.15
CA GLU A 87 -15.48 9.37 11.04
C GLU A 87 -15.07 8.50 9.83
N PHE A 88 -13.76 8.43 9.56
CA PHE A 88 -13.24 7.74 8.37
C PHE A 88 -12.53 6.43 8.66
N ILE A 89 -12.15 6.17 9.92
CA ILE A 89 -11.28 5.05 10.31
C ILE A 89 -11.99 4.09 11.26
N LYS A 90 -11.83 2.79 10.99
CA LYS A 90 -12.13 1.70 11.91
C LYS A 90 -10.84 1.05 12.36
N TYR A 91 -10.55 1.07 13.66
CA TYR A 91 -9.38 0.42 14.20
C TYR A 91 -9.61 -1.08 14.40
N ILE A 92 -8.63 -1.87 13.96
CA ILE A 92 -8.61 -3.31 14.16
C ILE A 92 -7.44 -3.67 15.07
N TYR A 93 -7.75 -4.43 16.12
CA TYR A 93 -6.80 -4.87 17.13
C TYR A 93 -6.62 -6.38 17.09
N GLY A 94 -5.38 -6.86 17.06
CA GLY A 94 -5.08 -8.29 17.15
C GLY A 94 -4.93 -8.98 15.80
N ASP A 95 -5.80 -9.97 15.51
CA ASP A 95 -5.64 -10.93 14.42
C ASP A 95 -5.85 -10.32 13.03
N ILE A 96 -4.78 -9.73 12.49
CA ILE A 96 -4.74 -9.15 11.14
C ILE A 96 -5.07 -10.20 10.07
N ILE A 97 -4.61 -11.44 10.26
CA ILE A 97 -4.74 -12.52 9.29
C ILE A 97 -6.19 -12.97 9.20
N GLY A 98 -6.79 -13.37 10.32
CA GLY A 98 -8.18 -13.82 10.38
C GLY A 98 -9.15 -12.72 9.95
N PHE A 99 -8.90 -11.47 10.37
CA PHE A 99 -9.71 -10.33 9.91
C PHE A 99 -9.64 -10.17 8.39
N THR A 100 -8.43 -10.19 7.81
CA THR A 100 -8.27 -10.00 6.36
C THR A 100 -8.85 -11.15 5.55
N GLN A 101 -8.73 -12.39 6.03
CA GLN A 101 -9.39 -13.56 5.43
C GLN A 101 -10.90 -13.39 5.39
N GLN A 102 -11.52 -13.07 6.52
CA GLN A 102 -12.96 -12.83 6.61
C GLN A 102 -13.40 -11.66 5.71
N LEU A 103 -12.65 -10.56 5.71
CA LEU A 103 -12.94 -9.40 4.88
C LEU A 103 -12.95 -9.77 3.38
N LYS A 104 -12.01 -10.60 2.92
CA LYS A 104 -11.96 -11.07 1.53
C LYS A 104 -13.19 -11.92 1.13
N GLU A 105 -13.87 -12.55 2.08
CA GLU A 105 -15.07 -13.35 1.85
C GLU A 105 -16.37 -12.53 1.81
N THR A 106 -16.33 -11.27 2.28
CA THR A 106 -17.49 -10.36 2.20
C THR A 106 -17.78 -9.91 0.77
N ALA A 107 -18.99 -9.41 0.52
CA ALA A 107 -19.33 -8.75 -0.75
C ALA A 107 -18.69 -7.36 -0.84
N GLY A 108 -18.25 -6.95 -2.03
CA GLY A 108 -17.63 -5.66 -2.27
C GLY A 108 -16.66 -5.69 -3.47
N LYS A 109 -16.01 -4.56 -3.70
CA LYS A 109 -14.91 -4.38 -4.65
C LYS A 109 -13.58 -4.84 -4.04
N ASP A 110 -12.46 -4.59 -4.73
CA ASP A 110 -11.15 -4.97 -4.23
C ASP A 110 -10.70 -4.12 -3.03
N ILE A 111 -9.70 -4.63 -2.31
CA ILE A 111 -9.16 -4.07 -1.07
C ILE A 111 -7.77 -3.55 -1.37
N TRP A 112 -7.53 -2.26 -1.10
CA TRP A 112 -6.21 -1.67 -1.20
C TRP A 112 -5.41 -1.85 0.09
N LEU A 113 -4.31 -2.59 0.01
CA LEU A 113 -3.27 -2.57 1.03
C LEU A 113 -2.35 -1.37 0.79
N ILE A 114 -2.57 -0.30 1.55
CA ILE A 114 -1.71 0.90 1.52
C ILE A 114 -0.34 0.59 2.15
N GLY A 115 -0.32 -0.34 3.11
CA GLY A 115 0.88 -0.78 3.83
C GLY A 115 0.99 -0.18 5.23
N GLY A 116 2.16 -0.01 5.83
CA GLY A 116 3.51 -0.16 5.28
C GLY A 116 4.16 -1.52 5.47
N GLY A 117 5.49 -1.55 5.45
CA GLY A 117 6.27 -2.77 5.27
C GLY A 117 6.03 -3.90 6.28
N GLN A 118 5.60 -3.60 7.51
CA GLN A 118 5.26 -4.63 8.49
C GLN A 118 3.99 -5.41 8.11
N ILE A 119 2.89 -4.70 7.80
CA ILE A 119 1.63 -5.35 7.42
C ILE A 119 1.75 -6.00 6.04
N ASN A 120 2.55 -5.42 5.13
CA ASN A 120 2.87 -6.03 3.84
C ASN A 120 3.53 -7.40 4.02
N SER A 121 4.58 -7.48 4.85
CA SER A 121 5.26 -8.76 5.14
C SER A 121 4.32 -9.78 5.77
N GLU A 122 3.53 -9.35 6.75
CA GLU A 122 2.63 -10.23 7.51
C GLU A 122 1.57 -10.88 6.59
N LEU A 123 0.95 -10.07 5.73
CA LEU A 123 -0.07 -10.53 4.78
C LEU A 123 0.54 -11.34 3.62
N LEU A 124 1.75 -10.99 3.16
CA LEU A 124 2.48 -11.79 2.17
C LEU A 124 2.77 -13.18 2.75
N ASN A 125 3.30 -13.25 3.97
CA ASN A 125 3.66 -14.48 4.67
C ASN A 125 2.47 -15.43 4.90
N HIS A 126 1.25 -14.90 4.86
CA HIS A 126 0.02 -15.69 4.97
C HIS A 126 -0.72 -15.89 3.64
N ASP A 127 -0.04 -15.66 2.51
CA ASP A 127 -0.60 -15.88 1.18
C ASP A 127 -1.78 -14.97 0.81
N LEU A 128 -1.96 -13.84 1.52
CA LEU A 128 -3.16 -13.02 1.40
C LEU A 128 -3.09 -11.95 0.31
N ILE A 129 -1.90 -11.55 -0.13
CA ILE A 129 -1.72 -10.58 -1.23
C ILE A 129 -1.95 -11.29 -2.57
N ASP A 130 -2.97 -10.87 -3.32
CA ASP A 130 -3.31 -11.50 -4.62
C ASP A 130 -2.64 -10.78 -5.80
N ARG A 131 -2.44 -9.47 -5.67
CA ARG A 131 -1.87 -8.60 -6.71
C ARG A 131 -0.93 -7.56 -6.09
N ILE A 132 0.15 -7.29 -6.80
CA ILE A 132 1.11 -6.23 -6.45
C ILE A 132 1.23 -5.28 -7.65
N ILE A 133 0.98 -4.00 -7.44
CA ILE A 133 1.19 -2.92 -8.40
C ILE A 133 2.26 -2.01 -7.80
N LEU A 134 3.44 -1.98 -8.42
CA LEU A 134 4.56 -1.18 -7.95
C LEU A 134 4.94 -0.14 -8.98
N THR A 135 4.95 1.13 -8.58
CA THR A 135 5.57 2.21 -9.34
C THR A 135 6.98 2.44 -8.83
N THR A 136 7.98 2.03 -9.60
CA THR A 136 9.40 2.19 -9.26
C THR A 136 9.91 3.55 -9.72
N PHE A 137 10.46 4.32 -8.77
CA PHE A 137 11.17 5.56 -9.04
C PHE A 137 12.66 5.28 -9.29
N PRO A 138 13.30 5.97 -10.26
CA PRO A 138 14.71 5.76 -10.59
C PRO A 138 15.65 6.47 -9.60
N ILE A 139 15.43 6.25 -8.30
CA ILE A 139 16.22 6.77 -7.18
C ILE A 139 16.65 5.64 -6.25
N VAL A 140 17.86 5.70 -5.71
CA VAL A 140 18.35 4.82 -4.63
C VAL A 140 18.32 5.61 -3.33
N LEU A 141 17.55 5.17 -2.33
CA LEU A 141 17.47 5.86 -1.04
C LEU A 141 18.59 5.44 -0.08
N GLY A 142 19.17 4.25 -0.27
CA GLY A 142 20.27 3.66 0.51
C GLY A 142 19.87 3.20 1.91
N LYS A 143 18.83 3.78 2.49
CA LYS A 143 18.19 3.38 3.75
C LYS A 143 16.78 3.94 3.82
N GLY A 144 15.88 3.20 4.48
CA GLY A 144 14.50 3.62 4.60
C GLY A 144 13.63 2.56 5.26
N ILE A 145 12.32 2.76 5.13
CA ILE A 145 11.32 1.74 5.45
C ILE A 145 11.19 0.86 4.21
N PRO A 146 11.55 -0.43 4.25
CA PRO A 146 11.47 -1.31 3.10
C PRO A 146 10.01 -1.67 2.77
N LEU A 147 9.73 -2.00 1.50
CA LEU A 147 8.41 -2.46 1.04
C LEU A 147 7.91 -3.66 1.84
N PHE A 148 8.82 -4.58 2.17
CA PHE A 148 8.61 -5.71 3.07
C PHE A 148 9.63 -5.60 4.19
N ASN A 149 9.15 -5.52 5.43
CA ASN A 149 10.01 -5.42 6.60
C ASN A 149 10.26 -6.80 7.22
N GLY A 150 11.53 -7.15 7.44
CA GLY A 150 11.93 -8.44 8.02
C GLY A 150 11.92 -9.59 7.00
N GLU A 151 11.85 -10.82 7.52
CA GLU A 151 11.83 -12.03 6.69
C GLU A 151 10.46 -12.21 6.03
N VAL A 152 10.47 -12.44 4.72
CA VAL A 152 9.29 -12.82 3.95
C VAL A 152 9.47 -14.18 3.31
N LYS A 153 8.39 -14.95 3.22
CA LYS A 153 8.41 -16.25 2.56
C LYS A 153 8.58 -16.08 1.05
N GLU A 154 9.18 -17.07 0.42
CA GLU A 154 9.21 -17.16 -1.04
C GLU A 154 7.77 -17.22 -1.57
N SER A 155 7.43 -16.25 -2.43
CA SER A 155 6.11 -16.13 -3.05
C SER A 155 6.30 -15.91 -4.54
N LYS A 156 5.53 -16.62 -5.37
CA LYS A 156 5.67 -16.58 -6.82
C LYS A 156 4.59 -15.70 -7.44
N PHE A 157 5.02 -14.81 -8.32
CA PHE A 157 4.14 -13.91 -9.05
C PHE A 157 4.44 -13.99 -10.55
N GLU A 158 3.48 -13.59 -11.36
CA GLU A 158 3.61 -13.41 -12.81
C GLU A 158 3.37 -11.96 -13.18
N LEU A 159 4.19 -11.44 -14.09
CA LEU A 159 4.01 -10.11 -14.64
C LEU A 159 2.80 -10.14 -15.58
N VAL A 160 1.81 -9.31 -15.32
CA VAL A 160 0.59 -9.20 -16.14
C VAL A 160 0.50 -7.87 -16.89
N GLU A 161 1.16 -6.82 -16.40
CA GLU A 161 1.21 -5.52 -17.06
C GLU A 161 2.52 -4.80 -16.73
N SER A 162 3.05 -4.07 -17.70
CA SER A 162 4.21 -3.18 -17.53
C SER A 162 3.94 -1.89 -18.27
N GLN A 163 4.02 -0.77 -17.55
CA GLN A 163 3.78 0.57 -18.07
C GLN A 163 4.96 1.48 -17.74
N HIS A 164 5.52 2.11 -18.77
CA HIS A 164 6.54 3.13 -18.62
C HIS A 164 5.90 4.52 -18.70
N PHE A 165 6.31 5.42 -17.81
CA PHE A 165 5.90 6.83 -17.81
C PHE A 165 7.10 7.74 -18.07
N ASP A 166 6.83 9.03 -18.27
CA ASP A 166 7.88 10.06 -18.35
C ASP A 166 8.77 10.03 -17.09
N TYR A 167 9.99 10.57 -17.22
CA TYR A 167 11.00 10.63 -16.14
C TYR A 167 11.49 9.27 -15.62
N GLY A 168 11.22 8.18 -16.35
CA GLY A 168 11.77 6.86 -16.08
C GLY A 168 11.02 6.08 -15.00
N LEU A 169 9.82 6.51 -14.61
CA LEU A 169 8.96 5.74 -13.72
C LEU A 169 8.44 4.49 -14.45
N LEU A 170 8.56 3.35 -13.78
CA LEU A 170 8.10 2.06 -14.29
C LEU A 170 7.05 1.50 -13.34
N GLN A 171 5.83 1.30 -13.83
CA GLN A 171 4.79 0.60 -13.10
C GLN A 171 4.67 -0.84 -13.58
N LEU A 172 4.76 -1.79 -12.64
CA LEU A 172 4.63 -3.21 -12.92
C LEU A 172 3.46 -3.77 -12.11
N THR A 173 2.56 -4.48 -12.79
CA THR A 173 1.46 -5.21 -12.17
C THR A 173 1.79 -6.69 -12.21
N PHE A 174 1.73 -7.32 -11.04
CA PHE A 174 1.96 -8.73 -10.85
C PHE A 174 0.75 -9.39 -10.21
N ASP A 175 0.33 -10.53 -10.75
CA ASP A 175 -0.64 -11.41 -10.12
C ASP A 175 0.08 -12.58 -9.44
N LYS A 176 -0.46 -13.04 -8.32
CA LYS A 176 0.05 -14.21 -7.64
C LYS A 176 -0.12 -15.45 -8.52
N LYS A 177 0.96 -16.23 -8.70
CA LYS A 177 0.90 -17.49 -9.43
C LYS A 177 0.09 -18.51 -8.63
N GLN A 178 -0.83 -19.20 -9.32
CA GLN A 178 -1.55 -20.35 -8.79
C GLN A 178 -0.61 -21.55 -8.61
#